data_AF-A0A368FF63-F1
#
_entry.id   AF-A0A368FF63-F1
#
_cell.length_a   1.000
_cell.length_b   1.000
_cell.length_c   1.000
_cell.angle_alpha   90.00
_cell.angle_beta   90.00
_cell.angle_gamma   90.00
#
_symmetry.space_group_name_H-M   'P 1'
#
loop_
_entity.id
_entity.type
_entity.pdbx_description
1 polymer ?
#
loop_
_entity_poly.entity_id
_entity_poly.type
_entity_poly.pdbx_seq_one_letter_code
_entity_poly.pdbx_strand_id
1 'polypeptide(L)'
;MTDQKQIIFREIDSLKQALPVSDAILEQQDRTSVLRVAAIYLSMRNYFTRQVLFSRDVIETTSLILQALDGFCFILDDRYRILYITESVSTHLGFSQVQMVGCCMSEFVHPEDFSVLNHVMSINVGVPQTYTQK
;
A
#
# COMPACT_ATOMS: atom_id res chain seq x y z
N MET A 1 13.30 -33.89 1.36
CA MET A 1 13.27 -32.55 2.00
C MET A 1 13.57 -31.42 1.01
N THR A 2 14.35 -31.66 -0.05
CA THR A 2 14.69 -30.65 -1.08
C THR A 2 13.52 -30.32 -2.02
N ASP A 3 12.62 -31.27 -2.29
CA ASP A 3 11.52 -31.10 -3.25
C ASP A 3 10.42 -30.14 -2.79
N GLN A 4 10.02 -30.19 -1.51
CA GLN A 4 8.99 -29.28 -0.99
C GLN A 4 9.42 -27.81 -1.03
N LYS A 5 10.69 -27.53 -0.75
CA LYS A 5 11.25 -26.17 -0.83
C LYS A 5 11.24 -25.64 -2.27
N GLN A 6 11.56 -26.49 -3.24
CA GLN A 6 11.53 -26.14 -4.66
C GLN A 6 10.10 -25.86 -5.15
N ILE A 7 9.13 -26.65 -4.70
CA ILE A 7 7.71 -26.42 -5.01
C ILE A 7 7.25 -25.07 -4.45
N ILE A 8 7.53 -24.79 -3.18
CA ILE A 8 7.15 -23.50 -2.55
C ILE A 8 7.77 -22.31 -3.30
N PHE A 9 9.03 -22.40 -3.71
CA PHE A 9 9.69 -21.32 -4.43
C PHE A 9 9.07 -21.09 -5.80
N ARG A 10 8.75 -22.15 -6.53
CA ARG A 10 8.04 -22.06 -7.80
C ARG A 10 6.67 -21.39 -7.66
N GLU A 11 5.90 -21.75 -6.63
CA GLU A 11 4.59 -21.13 -6.39
C GLU A 11 4.71 -19.64 -6.05
N ILE A 12 5.75 -19.24 -5.30
CA ILE A 12 6.01 -17.82 -5.00
C ILE A 12 6.37 -17.06 -6.29
N ASP A 13 7.16 -17.65 -7.19
CA ASP A 13 7.49 -17.03 -8.47
C ASP A 13 6.27 -16.94 -9.40
N SER A 14 5.38 -17.93 -9.37
CA SER A 14 4.06 -17.84 -10.05
C SER A 14 3.18 -16.74 -9.45
N LEU A 15 3.21 -16.56 -8.13
CA LEU A 15 2.49 -15.47 -7.46
C LEU A 15 3.02 -14.09 -7.88
N LYS A 16 4.34 -13.92 -8.06
CA LYS A 16 4.92 -12.66 -8.56
C LYS A 16 4.27 -12.24 -9.88
N GLN A 17 4.15 -13.16 -10.84
CA GLN A 17 3.59 -12.89 -12.17
C GLN A 17 2.10 -12.56 -12.14
N ALA A 18 1.38 -12.98 -11.10
CA ALA A 18 -0.07 -12.75 -10.97
C ALA A 18 -0.42 -11.41 -10.28
N LEU A 19 0.55 -10.74 -9.66
CA LEU A 19 0.32 -9.47 -8.98
C LEU A 19 0.32 -8.31 -10.00
N PRO A 20 -0.60 -7.32 -9.87
CA PRO A 20 -0.60 -6.14 -10.72
C PRO A 20 0.42 -5.10 -10.21
N VAL A 21 1.67 -5.53 -10.08
CA VAL A 21 2.80 -4.70 -9.68
C VAL A 21 3.87 -4.87 -10.77
N SER A 22 4.61 -3.81 -11.09
CA SER A 22 5.61 -3.88 -12.16
C SER A 22 6.68 -4.94 -11.86
N ASP A 23 7.07 -5.72 -12.87
CA ASP A 23 8.11 -6.75 -12.73
C ASP A 23 9.44 -6.19 -12.22
N ALA A 24 9.76 -4.92 -12.54
CA ALA A 24 10.94 -4.21 -12.05
C ALA A 24 10.96 -4.09 -10.51
N ILE A 25 9.78 -4.03 -9.90
CA ILE A 25 9.59 -3.93 -8.45
C ILE A 25 9.71 -5.32 -7.81
N LEU A 26 9.44 -6.40 -8.56
CA LEU A 26 9.38 -7.78 -8.05
C LEU A 26 10.67 -8.59 -8.30
N GLU A 27 11.50 -8.20 -9.27
CA GLU A 27 12.72 -8.90 -9.67
C GLU A 27 13.83 -8.87 -8.59
N GLN A 28 13.95 -7.77 -7.82
CA GLN A 28 14.95 -7.63 -6.76
C GLN A 28 14.43 -7.97 -5.35
N GLN A 29 13.18 -8.40 -5.21
CA GLN A 29 12.55 -8.56 -3.89
C GLN A 29 12.72 -9.95 -3.30
N ASP A 30 13.04 -9.95 -2.01
CA ASP A 30 13.03 -11.15 -1.17
C ASP A 30 11.65 -11.81 -1.19
N ARG A 31 11.63 -13.15 -1.14
CA ARG A 31 10.38 -13.95 -1.19
C ARG A 31 9.39 -13.56 -0.08
N THR A 32 9.88 -13.09 1.07
CA THR A 32 9.07 -12.56 2.17
C THR A 32 8.36 -11.26 1.80
N SER A 33 9.03 -10.36 1.06
CA SER A 33 8.43 -9.11 0.57
C SER A 33 7.34 -9.40 -0.45
N VAL A 34 7.53 -10.38 -1.34
CA VAL A 34 6.49 -10.78 -2.31
C VAL A 34 5.23 -11.28 -1.64
N LEU A 35 5.36 -12.14 -0.62
CA LEU A 35 4.21 -12.60 0.15
C LEU A 35 3.52 -11.44 0.89
N ARG A 36 4.29 -10.49 1.41
CA ARG A 36 3.76 -9.29 2.06
C ARG A 36 2.95 -8.45 1.09
N VAL A 37 3.53 -8.09 -0.06
CA VAL A 37 2.84 -7.30 -1.09
C VAL A 37 1.58 -8.02 -1.57
N ALA A 38 1.65 -9.34 -1.79
CA ALA A 38 0.48 -10.12 -2.18
C ALA A 38 -0.64 -10.09 -1.13
N ALA A 39 -0.29 -10.26 0.15
CA ALA A 39 -1.26 -10.21 1.24
C ALA A 39 -1.91 -8.82 1.35
N ILE A 40 -1.12 -7.75 1.17
CA ILE A 40 -1.62 -6.37 1.19
C ILE A 40 -2.51 -6.11 -0.01
N TYR A 41 -2.12 -6.54 -1.20
CA TYR A 41 -2.93 -6.42 -2.41
C TYR A 41 -4.29 -7.10 -2.26
N LEU A 42 -4.32 -8.33 -1.72
CA LEU A 42 -5.58 -9.04 -1.44
C LEU A 42 -6.41 -8.33 -0.37
N SER A 43 -5.76 -7.80 0.67
CA SER A 43 -6.43 -7.02 1.73
C SER A 43 -7.08 -5.75 1.14
N MET A 44 -6.34 -5.00 0.33
CA MET A 44 -6.86 -3.84 -0.39
C MET A 44 -8.01 -4.22 -1.31
N ARG A 45 -7.85 -5.27 -2.11
CA ARG A 45 -8.93 -5.77 -2.96
C ARG A 45 -10.18 -6.04 -2.14
N ASN A 46 -10.05 -6.69 -0.98
CA ASN A 46 -11.17 -6.94 -0.06
C ASN A 46 -11.81 -5.65 0.47
N TYR A 47 -11.00 -4.65 0.85
CA TYR A 47 -11.51 -3.32 1.27
C TYR A 47 -12.27 -2.59 0.15
N PHE A 48 -11.76 -2.65 -1.09
CA PHE A 48 -12.33 -1.93 -2.24
C PHE A 48 -13.32 -2.77 -3.08
N THR A 49 -13.67 -3.99 -2.65
CA THR A 49 -14.47 -4.98 -3.43
C THR A 49 -15.83 -4.46 -3.90
N ARG A 50 -16.33 -3.32 -3.38
CA ARG A 50 -17.62 -2.75 -3.80
C ARG A 50 -17.55 -1.61 -4.82
N GLN A 51 -16.41 -0.97 -5.04
CA GLN A 51 -16.38 0.25 -5.87
C GLN A 51 -15.04 0.48 -6.53
N VAL A 52 -14.69 -0.29 -7.56
CA VAL A 52 -13.98 0.35 -8.67
C VAL A 52 -14.24 -0.29 -10.03
N LEU A 53 -15.05 0.38 -10.83
CA LEU A 53 -15.05 0.26 -12.28
C LEU A 53 -14.05 1.32 -12.78
N PHE A 54 -12.78 0.97 -12.94
CA PHE A 54 -11.81 1.90 -13.51
C PHE A 54 -12.03 2.00 -15.02
N SER A 55 -12.61 3.10 -15.50
CA SER A 55 -12.57 3.45 -16.93
C SER A 55 -11.13 3.79 -17.31
N ARG A 56 -10.73 3.51 -18.57
CA ARG A 56 -9.37 3.78 -19.07
C ARG A 56 -8.96 5.26 -18.93
N ASP A 57 -9.94 6.17 -19.05
CA ASP A 57 -9.75 7.61 -18.88
C ASP A 57 -9.34 8.00 -17.45
N VAL A 58 -9.78 7.23 -16.45
CA VAL A 58 -9.44 7.46 -15.05
C VAL A 58 -7.97 7.12 -14.80
N ILE A 59 -7.42 6.12 -15.50
CA ILE A 59 -6.02 5.68 -15.33
C ILE A 59 -5.06 6.77 -15.82
N GLU A 60 -5.31 7.36 -17.00
CA GLU A 60 -4.49 8.46 -17.53
C GLU A 60 -4.64 9.73 -16.69
N THR A 61 -5.85 10.01 -16.20
CA THR A 61 -6.05 11.15 -15.30
C THR A 61 -5.31 10.96 -13.97
N THR A 62 -5.32 9.74 -13.40
CA THR A 62 -4.60 9.45 -12.17
C THR A 62 -3.09 9.56 -12.33
N SER A 63 -2.51 9.17 -13.47
CA SER A 63 -1.07 9.32 -13.68
C SER A 63 -0.67 10.79 -13.78
N LEU A 64 -1.46 11.62 -14.46
CA LEU A 64 -1.24 13.08 -14.52
C LEU A 64 -1.36 13.74 -13.16
N ILE A 65 -2.35 13.34 -12.33
CA ILE A 65 -2.50 13.84 -10.97
C ILE A 65 -1.27 13.50 -10.12
N LEU A 66 -0.79 12.26 -10.20
CA LEU A 66 0.39 11.83 -9.45
C LEU A 66 1.67 12.54 -9.92
N GLN A 67 1.78 12.89 -11.20
CA GLN A 67 2.89 13.67 -11.74
C GLN A 67 2.84 15.15 -11.36
N ALA A 68 1.64 15.72 -11.23
CA ALA A 68 1.44 17.11 -10.82
C ALA A 68 1.57 17.31 -9.30
N LEU A 69 1.50 16.23 -8.52
CA LEU A 69 1.63 16.26 -7.07
C LEU A 69 3.10 16.46 -6.67
N ASP A 70 3.40 17.56 -5.98
CA ASP A 70 4.68 17.77 -5.30
C ASP A 70 4.70 17.02 -3.95
N GLY A 71 4.63 15.69 -4.05
CA GLY A 71 4.51 14.81 -2.90
C GLY A 71 4.21 13.35 -3.25
N PHE A 72 3.69 12.64 -2.26
CA PHE A 72 3.26 11.25 -2.40
C PHE A 72 1.94 11.03 -1.66
N CYS A 73 1.14 10.09 -2.16
CA CYS A 73 -0.10 9.66 -1.53
C CYS A 73 0.11 8.30 -0.88
N PHE A 74 -0.60 8.05 0.22
CA PHE A 74 -0.62 6.74 0.87
C PHE A 74 -1.99 6.42 1.45
N ILE A 75 -2.23 5.14 1.69
CA ILE A 75 -3.44 4.60 2.30
C ILE A 75 -3.00 3.73 3.48
N LEU A 76 -3.58 3.99 4.65
CA LEU A 76 -3.34 3.21 5.88
C LEU A 76 -4.56 2.37 6.24
N ASP A 77 -4.34 1.25 6.91
CA ASP A 77 -5.40 0.56 7.66
C ASP A 77 -5.59 1.17 9.06
N ASP A 78 -6.57 0.66 9.80
CA ASP A 78 -6.88 1.04 11.19
C ASP A 78 -5.73 0.74 12.19
N ARG A 79 -4.73 -0.03 11.76
CA ARG A 79 -3.54 -0.40 12.53
C ARG A 79 -2.28 0.29 12.01
N TYR A 80 -2.43 1.42 11.31
CA TYR A 80 -1.32 2.23 10.78
C TYR A 80 -0.46 1.49 9.74
N ARG A 81 -0.91 0.36 9.20
CA ARG A 81 -0.19 -0.39 8.17
C ARG A 81 -0.37 0.28 6.83
N ILE A 82 0.74 0.47 6.11
CA ILE A 82 0.73 1.05 4.78
C ILE A 82 0.18 0.03 3.80
N LEU A 83 -1.05 0.26 3.35
CA LEU A 83 -1.71 -0.58 2.34
C LEU A 83 -1.25 -0.20 0.93
N TYR A 84 -1.07 1.10 0.67
CA TYR A 84 -0.58 1.62 -0.60
C TYR A 84 0.20 2.90 -0.37
N ILE A 85 1.21 3.13 -1.19
CA ILE A 85 1.96 4.39 -1.25
C ILE A 85 2.43 4.61 -2.69
N THR A 86 2.49 5.84 -3.17
CA THR A 86 2.92 6.12 -4.55
C THR A 86 4.44 5.98 -4.69
N GLU A 87 4.92 5.60 -5.88
CA GLU A 87 6.36 5.47 -6.18
C GLU A 87 7.15 6.74 -5.90
N SER A 88 6.51 7.91 -5.98
CA SER A 88 7.10 9.23 -5.70
C SER A 88 7.66 9.36 -4.28
N VAL A 89 7.29 8.49 -3.34
CA VAL A 89 7.90 8.46 -2.00
C VAL A 89 9.42 8.28 -2.03
N SER A 90 9.94 7.57 -3.04
CA SER A 90 11.37 7.36 -3.21
C SER A 90 12.13 8.67 -3.45
N THR A 91 11.54 9.61 -4.19
CA THR A 91 12.14 10.91 -4.45
C THR A 91 12.09 11.84 -3.23
N HIS A 92 11.08 11.68 -2.37
CA HIS A 92 10.85 12.57 -1.23
C HIS A 92 11.52 12.08 0.07
N LEU A 93 11.43 10.78 0.37
CA LEU A 93 11.93 10.18 1.60
C LEU A 93 13.12 9.23 1.39
N GLY A 94 13.43 8.85 0.15
CA GLY A 94 14.54 7.93 -0.16
C GLY A 94 14.21 6.44 0.03
N PHE A 95 12.99 6.09 0.46
CA PHE A 95 12.55 4.70 0.60
C PHE A 95 11.87 4.20 -0.67
N SER A 96 12.10 2.94 -1.03
CA SER A 96 11.31 2.32 -2.11
C SER A 96 9.89 1.99 -1.63
N GLN A 97 8.92 2.02 -2.56
CA GLN A 97 7.54 1.65 -2.27
C GLN A 97 7.44 0.29 -1.58
N VAL A 98 8.19 -0.72 -2.05
CA VAL A 98 8.13 -2.08 -1.51
C VAL A 98 8.67 -2.20 -0.09
N GLN A 99 9.64 -1.39 0.28
CA GLN A 99 10.16 -1.37 1.65
C GLN A 99 9.11 -0.86 2.63
N MET A 100 8.23 0.03 2.20
CA MET A 100 7.21 0.65 3.03
C MET A 100 5.88 -0.10 3.02
N VAL A 101 5.47 -0.65 1.87
CA VAL A 101 4.18 -1.35 1.75
C VAL A 101 4.13 -2.56 2.69
N GLY A 102 3.07 -2.62 3.48
CA GLY A 102 2.82 -3.64 4.47
C GLY A 102 3.54 -3.47 5.80
N CYS A 103 4.41 -2.45 5.94
CA CYS A 103 5.04 -2.08 7.21
C CYS A 103 4.14 -1.09 7.98
N CYS A 104 4.41 -0.93 9.29
CA CYS A 104 3.69 0.05 10.09
C CYS A 104 4.25 1.46 9.83
N MET A 105 3.38 2.45 9.65
CA MET A 105 3.79 3.85 9.43
C MET A 105 4.64 4.38 10.60
N SER A 106 4.43 3.87 11.82
CA SER A 106 5.24 4.24 12.99
C SER A 106 6.72 3.89 12.86
N GLU A 107 7.10 2.98 11.95
CA GLU A 107 8.52 2.64 11.70
C GLU A 107 9.26 3.75 10.93
N PHE A 108 8.52 4.63 10.25
CA PHE A 108 9.08 5.69 9.40
C PHE A 108 8.88 7.10 9.99
N VAL A 109 8.15 7.22 11.09
CA VAL A 109 7.84 8.48 11.75
C VAL A 109 8.71 8.64 12.99
N HIS A 110 9.15 9.87 13.28
CA HIS A 110 9.94 10.13 14.49
C HIS A 110 9.08 9.93 15.75
N PRO A 111 9.61 9.37 16.86
CA PRO A 111 8.82 9.10 18.06
C PRO A 111 8.13 10.34 18.66
N GLU A 112 8.71 11.52 18.50
CA GLU A 112 8.12 12.78 18.95
C GLU A 112 6.84 13.14 18.19
N ASP A 113 6.69 12.66 16.95
CA ASP A 113 5.53 12.92 16.09
C ASP A 113 4.42 11.86 16.24
N PHE A 114 4.63 10.83 17.07
CA PHE A 114 3.63 9.77 17.29
C PHE A 114 2.32 10.29 17.87
N SER A 115 2.37 11.35 18.70
CA SER A 115 1.14 11.99 19.19
C SER A 115 0.32 12.59 18.06
N VAL A 116 0.97 13.18 17.06
CA VAL A 116 0.32 13.77 15.89
C VAL A 116 -0.26 12.68 14.98
N LEU A 117 0.53 11.63 14.71
CA LEU A 117 0.08 10.48 13.91
C LEU A 117 -1.16 9.82 14.53
N ASN A 118 -1.15 9.62 15.85
CA ASN A 118 -2.29 9.06 16.58
C ASN A 118 -3.50 9.98 16.55
N HIS A 119 -3.29 11.28 16.67
CA HIS A 119 -4.37 12.26 16.58
C HIS A 119 -5.05 12.19 15.21
N VAL A 120 -4.29 12.27 14.11
CA VAL A 120 -4.83 12.22 12.74
C VAL A 120 -5.61 10.93 12.48
N MET A 121 -5.11 9.79 12.97
CA MET A 121 -5.79 8.51 12.80
C MET A 121 -7.05 8.40 13.66
N SER A 122 -7.06 8.98 14.86
CA SER A 122 -8.26 9.00 15.73
C SER A 122 -9.38 9.89 15.18
N ILE A 123 -9.05 10.98 14.48
CA ILE A 123 -10.04 11.89 13.89
C ILE A 123 -10.84 11.18 12.78
N ASN A 124 -10.21 10.26 12.04
CA ASN A 124 -10.86 9.52 10.96
C ASN A 124 -11.68 8.30 11.42
N VAL A 125 -11.62 7.92 12.70
CA VAL A 125 -12.51 6.89 13.30
C VAL A 125 -13.85 7.50 13.76
N GLY A 126 -13.94 8.82 13.86
CA GLY A 126 -15.19 9.52 14.14
C GLY A 126 -15.91 9.92 12.87
N VAL A 127 -16.84 9.10 12.38
CA VAL A 127 -18.00 9.67 11.64
C VAL A 127 -18.84 10.39 12.68
N PRO A 128 -19.00 11.74 12.64
CA PRO A 128 -20.08 12.36 13.36
C PRO A 128 -21.35 12.08 12.54
N GLN A 129 -22.01 10.96 12.84
CA GLN A 129 -23.43 10.85 12.53
C GLN A 129 -24.13 11.87 13.42
N THR A 130 -24.64 12.93 12.80
CA THR A 130 -25.72 13.86 13.22
C THR A 130 -25.34 15.33 13.09
N TYR A 131 -25.49 15.84 11.86
CA TYR A 131 -26.15 17.13 11.65
C TYR A 131 -27.20 16.96 10.54
N THR A 132 -28.11 16.00 10.75
CA THR A 132 -29.49 16.13 10.28
C THR A 132 -30.30 16.60 11.49
N GLN A 133 -30.95 17.75 11.32
CA GLN A 133 -31.89 18.41 12.24
C GLN A 133 -31.27 19.27 13.36
N LYS A 134 -31.20 20.58 13.11
CA LYS A 134 -32.24 21.50 13.59
C LYS A 134 -32.34 22.72 12.68
#